data_AF-A0A1I0JE62-F1
#
_entry.id   AF-A0A1I0JE62-F1
#
_cell.length_a   1.000
_cell.length_b   1.000
_cell.length_c   1.000
_cell.angle_alpha   90.00
_cell.angle_beta   90.00
_cell.angle_gamma   90.00
#
_symmetry.space_group_name_H-M   'P 1'
#
loop_
_entity.id
_entity.type
_entity.pdbx_description
1 polymer ?
#
loop_
_entity_poly.entity_id
_entity_poly.type
_entity_poly.pdbx_seq_one_letter_code
_entity_poly.pdbx_strand_id
1 'polypeptide(L)' 'MINWEGKDQDTLALIKYIADEDKLEKILENTQILKTPVVINGKKSTLGYQPDVWKGWS' A
#
# COMPACT_ATOMS: atom_id res chain seq x y z
N MET A 1 1.55 -2.22 -3.35
CA MET A 1 0.62 -1.84 -2.27
C MET A 1 1.38 -1.54 -0.97
N ILE A 2 2.21 -2.46 -0.48
CA ILE A 2 3.05 -2.24 0.71
C ILE A 2 4.20 -1.27 0.41
N ASN A 3 4.54 -0.44 1.38
CA ASN A 3 5.71 0.43 1.40
C ASN A 3 6.91 -0.30 2.03
N TRP A 4 7.67 -1.03 1.21
CA TRP A 4 8.86 -1.79 1.66
C TRP A 4 10.02 -0.93 2.14
N GLU A 5 10.02 0.36 1.83
CA GLU A 5 10.99 1.36 2.32
C GLU A 5 10.49 2.05 3.59
N GLY A 6 9.41 1.54 4.19
CA GLY A 6 8.82 2.05 5.41
C GLY A 6 9.76 1.95 6.62
N LYS A 7 9.48 2.73 7.66
CA LYS A 7 10.31 2.77 8.88
C LYS A 7 10.19 1.50 9.73
N ASP A 8 9.03 0.86 9.69
CA ASP A 8 8.71 -0.31 10.51
C ASP A 8 9.21 -1.60 9.83
N GLN A 9 10.51 -1.84 9.94
CA GLN A 9 11.18 -2.98 9.31
C GLN A 9 10.74 -4.33 9.91
N ASP A 10 10.35 -4.35 11.20
CA ASP A 10 9.91 -5.57 11.88
C ASP A 10 8.57 -6.07 11.33
N THR A 11 7.59 -5.17 11.20
CA THR A 11 6.30 -5.51 10.58
C THR A 11 6.49 -5.94 9.12
N LEU A 12 7.36 -5.26 8.36
CA LEU A 12 7.64 -5.63 6.97
C LEU A 12 8.27 -7.02 6.87
N ALA A 13 9.21 -7.37 7.76
CA ALA A 13 9.79 -8.70 7.81
C ALA A 13 8.73 -9.77 8.13
N LEU A 14 7.84 -9.50 9.10
CA LEU A 14 6.73 -10.41 9.42
C LEU A 14 5.83 -10.65 8.20
N ILE A 15 5.37 -9.59 7.53
CA ILE A 15 4.53 -9.70 6.32
C ILE A 15 5.24 -10.45 5.20
N LYS A 16 6.57 -10.31 5.09
CA LYS A 16 7.35 -10.98 4.05
C LYS A 16 7.37 -12.50 4.21
N TYR A 17 7.37 -13.00 5.44
CA TYR A 17 7.59 -14.43 5.74
C TYR A 17 6.39 -15.15 6.37
N ILE A 18 5.32 -14.45 6.73
CA ILE A 18 4.07 -15.09 7.16
C ILE A 18 3.44 -15.88 6.00
N ALA A 19 2.63 -16.89 6.32
CA ALA A 19 1.89 -17.67 5.33
C ALA A 19 0.96 -16.77 4.51
N ASP A 20 0.79 -17.08 3.22
CA ASP A 20 0.03 -16.24 2.30
C ASP A 20 -1.44 -16.06 2.72
N GLU A 21 -2.03 -17.07 3.36
CA GLU A 21 -3.40 -17.02 3.90
C GLU A 21 -3.57 -15.97 5.02
N ASP A 22 -2.54 -15.76 5.84
CA ASP A 22 -2.58 -14.81 6.95
C ASP A 22 -2.14 -13.39 6.55
N LYS A 23 -1.52 -13.23 5.36
CA LYS A 23 -0.96 -11.95 4.92
C LYS A 23 -2.00 -10.84 4.90
N LEU A 24 -3.21 -11.13 4.38
CA LEU A 24 -4.25 -10.12 4.25
C LEU A 24 -4.66 -9.58 5.62
N GLU A 25 -4.94 -10.46 6.56
CA GLU A 25 -5.31 -10.09 7.93
C GLU A 25 -4.21 -9.24 8.57
N LYS A 26 -2.96 -9.69 8.47
CA LYS A 26 -1.83 -8.98 9.07
C LYS A 26 -1.58 -7.60 8.43
N ILE A 27 -1.82 -7.46 7.12
CA ILE A 27 -1.76 -6.17 6.42
C ILE A 27 -2.87 -5.23 6.91
N LEU A 28 -4.09 -5.74 7.11
CA LEU A 28 -5.22 -4.94 7.59
C LEU A 28 -5.03 -4.48 9.04
N GLU A 29 -4.41 -5.29 9.89
CA GLU A 29 -3.99 -4.87 11.23
C GLU A 29 -2.91 -3.77 11.22
N ASN A 30 -2.12 -3.70 10.15
CA ASN A 30 -0.96 -2.81 10.03
C ASN A 30 -1.09 -1.85 8.84
N THR A 31 -2.21 -1.14 8.73
CA THR A 31 -2.45 -0.25 7.58
C THR A 31 -1.38 0.83 7.36
N GLN A 32 -0.57 1.17 8.37
CA GLN A 32 0.54 2.12 8.26
C GLN A 32 1.65 1.69 7.28
N ILE A 33 1.77 0.38 6.99
CA ILE A 33 2.76 -0.12 6.02
C ILE A 33 2.28 0.00 4.58
N LEU A 34 1.06 0.48 4.32
CA LEU A 34 0.53 0.69 2.98
C LEU A 34 1.12 1.96 2.34
N LYS A 35 1.39 1.91 1.03
CA LYS A 35 1.73 3.10 0.24
C LYS A 35 0.52 4.02 0.19
N THR A 36 0.71 5.24 0.70
CA THR A 36 -0.28 6.31 0.68
C THR A 36 0.29 7.54 -0.04
N PRO A 37 -0.56 8.41 -0.64
CA PRO A 37 -2.01 8.29 -0.74
C PRO A 37 -2.45 7.19 -1.73
N VAL A 38 -3.64 6.62 -1.51
CA VAL A 38 -4.37 5.87 -2.53
C VAL A 38 -5.41 6.83 -3.11
N VAL A 39 -5.34 7.11 -4.40
CA VAL A 39 -6.28 8.02 -5.07
C VAL A 39 -7.05 7.24 -6.12
N ILE A 40 -8.38 7.37 -6.12
CA ILE A 40 -9.29 6.63 -7.01
C ILE A 40 -10.19 7.64 -7.74
N ASN A 41 -10.35 7.47 -9.05
CA ASN A 41 -11.30 8.18 -9.89
C ASN A 41 -12.05 7.17 -10.79
N GLY A 42 -13.23 6.74 -10.34
CA GLY A 42 -14.02 5.71 -11.02
C GLY A 42 -13.24 4.39 -11.15
N LYS A 43 -12.91 4.01 -12.39
CA LYS A 43 -12.11 2.80 -12.69
C LYS A 43 -10.59 3.04 -12.63
N LYS A 44 -10.13 4.29 -12.47
CA LYS A 44 -8.71 4.66 -12.40
C LYS A 44 -8.27 4.73 -10.94
N SER A 45 -7.05 4.28 -10.64
CA SER A 45 -6.46 4.45 -9.32
C SER A 45 -4.94 4.56 -9.37
N THR A 46 -4.34 5.24 -8.38
CA THR A 46 -2.90 5.33 -8.19
C THR A 46 -2.53 5.07 -6.74
N LEU A 47 -1.32 4.54 -6.54
CA LEU A 47 -0.67 4.41 -5.23
C LEU A 47 0.51 5.38 -5.14
N GLY A 48 0.54 6.17 -4.06
CA GLY A 48 1.51 7.23 -3.86
C GLY A 48 1.09 8.55 -4.52
N TYR A 49 1.90 9.58 -4.29
CA TYR A 49 1.66 10.92 -4.82
C TYR A 49 2.00 10.98 -6.31
N GLN A 50 1.00 11.22 -7.17
CA GLN A 50 1.14 11.19 -8.63
C GLN A 50 0.31 12.31 -9.31
N PRO A 51 0.61 13.59 -9.05
CA PRO A 51 -0.19 14.71 -9.53
C PRO A 51 -0.29 14.79 -11.05
N ASP A 52 0.76 14.40 -11.77
CA ASP A 52 0.76 14.46 -13.24
C ASP A 52 -0.17 13.42 -13.86
N VAL A 53 -0.34 12.27 -13.22
CA VAL A 53 -1.35 11.28 -13.61
C VAL A 53 -2.76 11.81 -13.32
N TRP A 54 -2.97 12.42 -12.16
CA TRP A 54 -4.28 12.94 -11.76
C TRP A 54 -4.76 14.08 -12.65
N LYS A 55 -3.86 14.98 -13.07
CA LYS A 55 -4.17 16.05 -14.04
C LYS A 55 -4.67 15.51 -15.38
N GLY A 56 -4.22 14.31 -15.78
CA GLY A 56 -4.64 13.65 -17.01
C GLY A 56 -5.96 12.89 -16.89
N TRP A 57 -6.61 12.88 -15.72
CA TRP A 57 -7.90 12.25 -15.55
C TRP A 57 -9.03 13.20 -15.99
N SER A 58 -9.76 12.79 -17.03
CA SER A 58 -11.06 13.36 -17.42
C SER A 58 -12.17 12.99 -16.45
#